data_AF-A0A9P6BNP8-F1
#
_entry.id   AF-A0A9P6BNP8-F1
#
_cell.length_a   1.000
_cell.length_b   1.000
_cell.length_c   1.000
_cell.angle_alpha   90.00
_cell.angle_beta   90.00
_cell.angle_gamma   90.00
#
_symmetry.space_group_name_H-M   'P 1'
#
loop_
_entity.id
_entity.type
_entity.pdbx_description
1 polymer ?
#
loop_
_entity_poly.entity_id
_entity_poly.type
_entity_poly.pdbx_seq_one_letter_code
_entity_poly.pdbx_strand_id
1 'polypeptide(L)'
;MSEEKQQAKTQALRPMYSTILSLSSTLPSSTDTVNIETHYNSKIEQNIILWEDVLTAFSEASYIQNAGTILSFLRNEDLEVLKPRQLRAYPDVVLDVVIKPPGYGSGEERPTSIVSSNTVPLSVNQNQASNAVSLSPVSPIAATQELETPKAETMPQLSNSTIYNYAVAFYEGKGVDQDYAKAIEYFLEAANRGDSASQSYLGYIYDEGKGTAKDYSKAVMWMQKAAAQGHSTAQNNLGNSYYHGHGVPVDYTQAVAWYEKSANQGFAMAQNSLGNMYYTGKGVTQDYTKALECYQQAADNGDANAQNNLGNMYLNGIGRTKDLEKAVEWYQKAADNGSLDGKNNLGHMYDHGKGVKQDFRKAVEYYQMASDGGLSSAQCNLGSMYYEGKSVSRNYSKAMEWFLKSANQGNSTAEGWMGKMYYCGNGVPVNYKEAFEWYQKSANQGFASSEEMVGDMYYSGHGILRDYSKAIEWYMKAAKQGRDTSQNMVGCMYHHGKGVPKDHSLAMEWYSMAADQGNVLAKTNMEKLERKTNGTFSTARKKFGSLFK
;
A
#
# COMPACT_ATOMS: atom_id res chain seq x y z
N MET A 1 -8.29 -43.28 -40.79
CA MET A 1 -7.03 -42.74 -40.27
C MET A 1 -7.26 -41.28 -39.87
N SER A 2 -7.82 -40.89 -38.72
CA SER A 2 -7.95 -41.57 -37.40
C SER A 2 -6.63 -42.10 -36.86
N GLU A 3 -6.38 -41.85 -35.57
CA GLU A 3 -5.12 -42.10 -34.84
C GLU A 3 -3.95 -41.18 -35.27
N GLU A 4 -3.15 -40.60 -34.37
CA GLU A 4 -3.32 -40.46 -32.91
C GLU A 4 -2.49 -39.23 -32.46
N LYS A 5 -3.08 -38.04 -32.38
CA LYS A 5 -2.51 -37.00 -31.52
C LYS A 5 -2.95 -37.36 -30.11
N GLN A 6 -2.03 -38.01 -29.39
CA GLN A 6 -2.23 -38.47 -28.02
C GLN A 6 -2.43 -37.27 -27.09
N GLN A 7 -3.67 -36.81 -27.04
CA GLN A 7 -4.11 -35.67 -26.25
C GLN A 7 -3.88 -36.05 -24.79
N ALA A 8 -3.10 -35.24 -24.05
CA ALA A 8 -2.83 -35.47 -22.64
C ALA A 8 -4.17 -35.53 -21.89
N LYS A 9 -4.66 -36.75 -21.62
CA LYS A 9 -6.00 -36.95 -21.02
C LYS A 9 -6.11 -36.29 -19.65
N THR A 10 -4.98 -36.13 -18.97
CA THR A 10 -4.88 -35.49 -17.67
C THR A 10 -3.67 -34.56 -17.55
N GLN A 11 -3.81 -33.55 -16.70
CA GLN A 11 -2.76 -32.68 -16.19
C GLN A 11 -2.34 -33.16 -14.79
N ALA A 12 -1.06 -33.40 -14.58
CA ALA A 12 -0.51 -33.70 -13.26
C ALA A 12 -0.34 -32.41 -12.44
N LEU A 13 -0.84 -32.42 -11.21
CA LEU A 13 -0.78 -31.33 -10.23
C LEU A 13 -0.24 -31.86 -8.90
N ARG A 14 0.56 -31.08 -8.18
CA ARG A 14 0.98 -31.41 -6.79
C ARG A 14 0.74 -30.25 -5.83
N PRO A 15 0.45 -30.50 -4.55
CA PRO A 15 0.29 -29.44 -3.56
C PRO A 15 1.63 -28.78 -3.21
N MET A 16 1.63 -27.45 -3.09
CA MET A 16 2.74 -26.67 -2.54
C MET A 16 2.21 -25.71 -1.47
N TYR A 17 2.69 -25.85 -0.23
CA TYR A 17 2.27 -25.00 0.89
C TYR A 17 3.14 -23.74 0.97
N SER A 18 2.51 -22.58 1.16
CA SER A 18 3.15 -21.27 0.96
C SER A 18 4.13 -20.81 2.05
N THR A 19 4.53 -21.64 3.02
CA THR A 19 5.51 -21.25 4.06
C THR A 19 6.20 -22.47 4.68
N ILE A 20 7.53 -22.38 4.85
CA ILE A 20 8.30 -23.28 5.70
C ILE A 20 8.16 -22.79 7.15
N LEU A 21 7.22 -23.36 7.88
CA LEU A 21 7.26 -23.47 9.34
C LEU A 21 7.22 -24.96 9.69
N SER A 22 7.98 -25.36 10.71
CA SER A 22 8.29 -26.76 11.03
C SER A 22 7.07 -27.68 10.98
N LEU A 23 7.06 -28.61 10.03
CA LEU A 23 5.92 -29.47 9.75
C LEU A 23 5.63 -30.41 10.92
N SER A 24 4.42 -30.27 11.46
CA SER A 24 3.71 -31.38 12.10
C SER A 24 3.73 -32.61 11.19
N SER A 25 3.97 -33.79 11.76
CA SER A 25 4.17 -35.06 11.05
C SER A 25 2.89 -35.68 10.47
N THR A 26 1.94 -34.86 10.03
CA THR A 26 0.59 -35.27 9.60
C THR A 26 0.12 -34.62 8.30
N LEU A 27 0.93 -33.76 7.67
CA LEU A 27 0.65 -33.28 6.31
C LEU A 27 1.21 -34.27 5.28
N PRO A 28 0.48 -34.54 4.18
CA PRO A 28 0.92 -35.47 3.14
C PRO A 28 2.22 -34.98 2.49
N SER A 29 3.10 -35.91 2.13
CA SER A 29 4.40 -35.62 1.52
C SER A 29 4.24 -34.86 0.20
N SER A 30 5.11 -33.86 -0.03
CA SER A 30 5.09 -32.96 -1.20
C SER A 30 5.52 -33.62 -2.53
N THR A 31 5.23 -34.91 -2.70
CA THR A 31 5.60 -35.77 -3.82
C THR A 31 4.39 -36.38 -4.53
N ASP A 32 3.22 -36.39 -3.92
CA ASP A 32 2.02 -37.01 -4.50
C ASP A 32 1.38 -36.10 -5.55
N THR A 33 1.10 -36.65 -6.73
CA THR A 33 0.50 -35.95 -7.86
C THR A 33 -0.95 -36.38 -8.08
N VAL A 34 -1.86 -35.42 -8.12
CA VAL A 34 -3.25 -35.61 -8.55
C VAL A 34 -3.35 -35.32 -10.04
N ASN A 35 -4.01 -36.19 -10.80
CA ASN A 35 -4.26 -36.02 -12.23
C ASN A 35 -5.68 -35.49 -12.44
N ILE A 36 -5.82 -34.32 -13.05
CA ILE A 36 -7.12 -33.70 -13.43
C ILE A 36 -7.33 -33.85 -14.93
N GLU A 37 -8.55 -34.14 -15.40
CA GLU A 37 -8.83 -34.25 -16.83
C GLU A 37 -8.51 -32.94 -17.60
N THR A 38 -8.11 -33.07 -18.87
CA THR A 38 -7.97 -31.90 -19.76
C THR A 38 -9.05 -31.88 -20.83
N HIS A 39 -9.50 -30.67 -21.18
CA HIS A 39 -10.49 -30.44 -22.23
C HIS A 39 -9.85 -29.70 -23.39
N TYR A 40 -10.27 -30.00 -24.62
CA TYR A 40 -9.80 -29.25 -25.79
C TYR A 40 -10.66 -28.00 -26.02
N ASN A 41 -10.07 -26.81 -25.90
CA ASN A 41 -10.72 -25.57 -26.29
C ASN A 41 -10.43 -25.28 -27.77
N SER A 42 -11.44 -25.54 -28.62
CA SER A 42 -11.37 -25.36 -30.07
C SER A 42 -11.23 -23.91 -30.53
N LYS A 43 -11.51 -22.90 -29.69
CA LYS A 43 -11.35 -21.48 -30.05
C LYS A 43 -9.90 -20.99 -29.99
N ILE A 44 -9.06 -21.63 -29.17
CA ILE A 44 -7.65 -21.28 -28.95
C ILE A 44 -6.70 -22.43 -29.31
N GLU A 45 -7.24 -23.51 -29.86
CA GLU A 45 -6.56 -24.75 -30.28
C GLU A 45 -5.63 -25.36 -29.22
N GLN A 46 -6.05 -25.31 -27.95
CA GLN A 46 -5.24 -25.74 -26.80
C GLN A 46 -6.02 -26.63 -25.84
N ASN A 47 -5.32 -27.57 -25.20
CA ASN A 47 -5.84 -28.29 -24.05
C ASN A 47 -5.82 -27.37 -22.82
N ILE A 48 -6.87 -27.45 -22.02
CA ILE A 48 -7.08 -26.65 -20.80
C ILE A 48 -7.46 -27.55 -19.62
N ILE A 49 -7.29 -27.03 -18.42
CA ILE A 49 -7.97 -27.51 -17.21
C ILE A 49 -8.96 -26.44 -16.72
N LEU A 50 -10.04 -26.86 -16.06
CA LEU A 50 -10.97 -25.95 -15.40
C LEU A 50 -10.51 -25.68 -13.97
N TRP A 51 -10.65 -24.44 -13.51
CA TRP A 51 -10.32 -24.05 -12.14
C TRP A 51 -11.22 -24.75 -11.12
N GLU A 52 -12.46 -25.00 -11.51
CA GLU A 52 -13.49 -25.66 -10.72
C GLU A 52 -13.11 -27.12 -10.42
N ASP A 53 -12.43 -27.82 -11.35
CA ASP A 53 -11.87 -29.16 -11.12
C ASP A 53 -10.65 -29.09 -10.18
N VAL A 54 -9.80 -28.07 -10.33
CA VAL A 54 -8.67 -27.81 -9.42
C VAL A 54 -9.15 -27.59 -7.99
N LEU A 55 -10.20 -26.79 -7.79
CA LEU A 55 -10.83 -26.59 -6.48
C LEU A 55 -11.49 -27.88 -5.94
N THR A 56 -11.98 -28.75 -6.82
CA THR A 56 -12.54 -30.05 -6.42
C THR A 56 -11.45 -31.00 -5.89
N ALA A 57 -10.25 -30.97 -6.48
CA ALA A 57 -9.09 -31.73 -6.01
C ALA A 57 -8.37 -31.07 -4.82
N PHE A 58 -8.39 -29.74 -4.74
CA PHE A 58 -7.65 -28.92 -3.79
C PHE A 58 -8.51 -27.73 -3.32
N SER A 59 -9.36 -27.94 -2.31
CA SER A 59 -10.36 -26.94 -1.88
C SER A 59 -9.79 -25.57 -1.51
N GLU A 60 -8.57 -25.54 -0.96
CA GLU A 60 -7.86 -24.32 -0.54
C GLU A 60 -6.80 -23.85 -1.57
N ALA A 61 -6.95 -24.24 -2.85
CA ALA A 61 -6.07 -23.78 -3.92
C ALA A 61 -6.21 -22.27 -4.16
N SER A 62 -5.11 -21.53 -4.03
CA SER A 62 -5.09 -20.08 -4.26
C SER A 62 -4.67 -19.71 -5.69
N TYR A 63 -3.73 -20.46 -6.27
CA TYR A 63 -3.27 -20.31 -7.66
C TYR A 63 -2.47 -21.55 -8.09
N ILE A 64 -2.22 -21.69 -9.39
CA ILE A 64 -1.26 -22.67 -9.92
C ILE A 64 -0.03 -21.93 -10.42
N GLN A 65 1.15 -22.52 -10.25
CA GLN A 65 2.39 -22.05 -10.85
C GLN A 65 3.11 -23.17 -11.64
N ASN A 66 4.00 -22.75 -12.53
CA ASN A 66 5.00 -23.62 -13.17
C ASN A 66 6.38 -23.00 -12.94
N ALA A 67 7.29 -23.73 -12.29
CA ALA A 67 8.65 -23.27 -11.97
C ALA A 67 8.69 -21.85 -11.33
N GLY A 68 7.82 -21.60 -10.35
CA GLY A 68 7.68 -20.30 -9.67
C GLY A 68 6.92 -19.21 -10.44
N THR A 69 6.49 -19.46 -11.68
CA THR A 69 5.68 -18.51 -12.47
C THR A 69 4.19 -18.82 -12.33
N ILE A 70 3.41 -17.88 -11.78
CA ILE A 70 1.96 -18.02 -11.62
C ILE A 70 1.26 -18.11 -12.98
N LEU A 71 0.43 -19.14 -13.17
CA LEU A 71 -0.36 -19.31 -14.38
C LEU A 71 -1.60 -18.39 -14.36
N SER A 72 -1.73 -17.54 -15.37
CA SER A 72 -2.91 -16.68 -15.55
C SER A 72 -4.08 -17.43 -16.17
N PHE A 73 -5.30 -17.12 -15.73
CA PHE A 73 -6.52 -17.56 -16.42
C PHE A 73 -6.55 -17.04 -17.86
N LEU A 74 -7.08 -17.88 -18.75
CA LEU A 74 -7.29 -17.55 -20.16
C LEU A 74 -8.38 -16.47 -20.31
N ARG A 75 -8.17 -15.59 -21.28
CA ARG A 75 -9.01 -14.42 -21.53
C ARG A 75 -9.52 -14.39 -22.97
N ASN A 76 -10.63 -13.70 -23.23
CA ASN A 76 -11.08 -13.38 -24.58
C ASN A 76 -10.29 -12.20 -25.17
N GLU A 77 -10.64 -11.79 -26.40
CA GLU A 77 -10.01 -10.66 -27.11
C GLU A 77 -10.18 -9.33 -26.36
N ASP A 78 -11.28 -9.18 -25.60
CA ASP A 78 -11.59 -8.02 -24.74
C ASP A 78 -10.87 -8.07 -23.36
N LEU A 79 -9.94 -9.01 -23.16
CA LEU A 79 -9.20 -9.26 -21.92
C LEU A 79 -10.07 -9.71 -20.72
N GLU A 80 -11.33 -10.07 -20.91
CA GLU A 80 -12.17 -10.67 -19.87
C GLU A 80 -11.80 -12.15 -19.64
N VAL A 81 -11.85 -12.60 -18.38
CA VAL A 81 -11.57 -14.01 -18.03
C VAL A 81 -12.68 -14.91 -18.57
N LEU A 82 -12.29 -15.94 -19.34
CA LEU A 82 -13.22 -16.95 -19.84
C LEU A 82 -13.93 -17.66 -18.67
N LYS A 83 -15.24 -17.93 -18.83
CA LYS A 83 -16.07 -18.67 -17.85
C LYS A 83 -16.60 -19.97 -18.48
N PRO A 84 -16.58 -21.12 -17.78
CA PRO A 84 -15.92 -21.41 -16.48
C PRO A 84 -14.40 -21.10 -16.55
N ARG A 85 -13.74 -20.89 -15.42
CA ARG A 85 -12.37 -20.35 -15.41
C ARG A 85 -11.37 -21.36 -15.98
N GLN A 86 -10.62 -20.98 -17.00
CA GLN A 86 -9.76 -21.90 -17.76
C GLN A 86 -8.28 -21.58 -17.57
N LEU A 87 -7.46 -22.61 -17.38
CA LEU A 87 -6.00 -22.52 -17.38
C LEU A 87 -5.45 -23.41 -18.50
N ARG A 88 -4.33 -23.00 -19.11
CA ARG A 88 -3.64 -23.81 -20.12
C ARG A 88 -3.08 -25.09 -19.48
N ALA A 89 -3.32 -26.24 -20.09
CA ALA A 89 -2.66 -27.49 -19.72
C ALA A 89 -1.24 -27.55 -20.31
N TYR A 90 -0.31 -28.09 -19.54
CA TYR A 90 1.09 -28.33 -19.89
C TYR A 90 1.34 -29.85 -19.82
N PRO A 91 1.20 -30.56 -20.96
CA PRO A 91 1.59 -31.97 -21.06
C PRO A 91 3.00 -32.19 -20.51
N ASP A 92 3.19 -33.33 -19.84
CA ASP A 92 4.48 -33.80 -19.31
C ASP A 92 5.12 -32.90 -18.22
N VAL A 93 4.40 -31.89 -17.72
CA VAL A 93 4.82 -31.04 -16.59
C VAL A 93 3.90 -31.29 -15.39
N VAL A 94 4.47 -31.48 -14.20
CA VAL A 94 3.72 -31.41 -12.94
C VAL A 94 3.66 -29.95 -12.50
N LEU A 95 2.46 -29.38 -12.40
CA LEU A 95 2.26 -28.00 -11.95
C LEU A 95 2.11 -27.95 -10.42
N ASP A 96 2.59 -26.88 -9.78
CA ASP A 96 2.41 -26.69 -8.34
C ASP A 96 1.09 -25.95 -8.08
N VAL A 97 0.20 -26.56 -7.33
CA VAL A 97 -1.02 -25.92 -6.80
C VAL A 97 -0.66 -25.31 -5.46
N VAL A 98 -0.71 -23.98 -5.37
CA VAL A 98 -0.35 -23.29 -4.13
C VAL A 98 -1.54 -23.28 -3.19
N ILE A 99 -1.41 -24.02 -2.09
CA ILE A 99 -2.45 -24.22 -1.09
C ILE A 99 -2.19 -23.30 0.09
N LYS A 100 -3.19 -22.50 0.45
CA LYS A 100 -3.16 -21.69 1.67
C LYS A 100 -3.46 -22.55 2.90
N PRO A 101 -2.81 -22.32 4.06
CA PRO A 101 -3.23 -22.95 5.30
C PRO A 101 -4.67 -22.54 5.65
N PRO A 102 -5.53 -23.46 6.12
CA PRO A 102 -6.87 -23.12 6.59
C PRO A 102 -6.77 -22.11 7.74
N GLY A 103 -7.34 -20.92 7.55
CA GLY A 103 -7.24 -19.79 8.48
C GLY A 103 -7.09 -18.42 7.80
N TYR A 104 -6.63 -18.39 6.54
CA TYR A 104 -6.65 -17.16 5.71
C TYR A 104 -7.90 -17.11 4.83
N GLY A 105 -8.94 -16.44 5.31
CA GLY A 105 -10.25 -16.36 4.66
C GLY A 105 -10.21 -15.81 3.23
N SER A 106 -11.10 -16.36 2.40
CA SER A 106 -11.30 -15.97 1.00
C SER A 106 -12.00 -14.61 0.88
N GLY A 107 -11.23 -13.54 0.74
CA GLY A 107 -11.74 -12.24 0.27
C GLY A 107 -11.77 -12.21 -1.26
N GLU A 108 -12.97 -12.10 -1.87
CA GLU A 108 -13.09 -11.67 -3.27
C GLU A 108 -12.76 -10.17 -3.38
N GLU A 109 -11.50 -9.84 -3.68
CA GLU A 109 -11.14 -8.48 -4.05
C GLU A 109 -11.75 -8.12 -5.42
N ARG A 110 -12.84 -7.36 -5.41
CA ARG A 110 -13.31 -6.65 -6.60
C ARG A 110 -12.44 -5.39 -6.80
N PRO A 111 -11.93 -5.14 -8.01
CA PRO A 111 -11.18 -3.92 -8.28
C PRO A 111 -12.13 -2.72 -8.28
N THR A 112 -12.01 -1.84 -7.29
CA THR A 112 -12.66 -0.53 -7.29
C THR A 112 -11.80 0.49 -8.01
N SER A 113 -12.37 1.08 -9.07
CA SER A 113 -11.76 2.16 -9.84
C SER A 113 -11.58 3.42 -9.00
N ILE A 114 -10.36 3.96 -8.93
CA ILE A 114 -10.10 5.33 -8.45
C ILE A 114 -9.31 6.10 -9.51
N VAL A 115 -9.68 7.37 -9.69
CA VAL A 115 -9.32 8.25 -10.81
C VAL A 115 -7.90 8.81 -10.66
N SER A 116 -7.20 8.95 -11.78
CA SER A 116 -5.85 9.54 -11.87
C SER A 116 -5.81 11.03 -11.52
N SER A 117 -4.76 11.46 -10.83
CA SER A 117 -4.18 12.81 -11.03
C SER A 117 -2.72 12.79 -10.59
N ASN A 118 -1.89 13.64 -11.21
CA ASN A 118 -0.45 13.45 -11.24
C ASN A 118 0.30 14.78 -11.38
N THR A 119 1.44 14.91 -10.70
CA THR A 119 2.71 15.53 -11.15
C THR A 119 3.67 15.51 -9.95
N VAL A 120 4.96 15.24 -10.18
CA VAL A 120 5.97 15.28 -9.10
C VAL A 120 6.49 16.71 -9.00
N PRO A 121 6.18 17.44 -7.92
CA PRO A 121 7.05 17.38 -6.74
C PRO A 121 6.28 17.29 -5.40
N LEU A 122 6.98 16.78 -4.36
CA LEU A 122 6.46 16.32 -3.06
C LEU A 122 5.67 15.01 -3.18
N SER A 123 6.13 13.98 -2.47
CA SER A 123 5.34 12.79 -2.17
C SER A 123 4.31 13.10 -1.07
N VAL A 124 3.36 13.98 -1.39
CA VAL A 124 2.14 14.23 -0.61
C VAL A 124 0.97 13.72 -1.45
N ASN A 125 0.93 12.40 -1.62
CA ASN A 125 -0.28 11.58 -1.84
C ASN A 125 0.11 10.13 -2.18
N GLN A 126 0.52 9.37 -1.17
CA GLN A 126 -0.17 8.10 -0.89
C GLN A 126 -0.13 7.68 0.58
N ASN A 127 -0.08 8.66 1.49
CA ASN A 127 -0.92 8.54 2.68
C ASN A 127 -2.39 8.72 2.24
N GLN A 128 -2.91 7.66 1.61
CA GLN A 128 -4.22 7.17 2.03
C GLN A 128 -4.22 7.05 3.56
N ALA A 129 -5.38 6.92 4.19
CA ALA A 129 -5.44 6.44 5.56
C ALA A 129 -5.00 4.96 5.61
N SER A 130 -3.69 4.74 5.47
CA SER A 130 -2.93 3.51 5.68
C SER A 130 -2.23 3.53 7.04
N ASN A 131 -2.71 4.40 7.93
CA ASN A 131 -3.01 3.92 9.26
C ASN A 131 -4.00 2.76 9.10
N ALA A 132 -3.48 1.54 8.97
CA ALA A 132 -4.09 0.43 9.68
C ALA A 132 -4.04 0.84 11.16
N VAL A 133 -5.06 1.58 11.61
CA VAL A 133 -5.26 1.87 13.03
C VAL A 133 -5.62 0.53 13.63
N SER A 134 -4.60 -0.25 14.01
CA SER A 134 -4.75 -1.25 15.05
C SER A 134 -5.47 -0.55 16.18
N LEU A 135 -6.63 -1.06 16.57
CA LEU A 135 -7.52 -0.34 17.46
C LEU A 135 -6.74 0.07 18.72
N SER A 136 -7.02 1.25 19.25
CA SER A 136 -6.30 1.73 20.42
C SER A 136 -6.55 0.73 21.56
N PRO A 137 -5.52 0.06 22.13
CA PRO A 137 -5.72 -0.63 23.40
C PRO A 137 -6.17 0.43 24.41
N VAL A 138 -7.05 0.04 25.34
CA VAL A 138 -7.38 0.94 26.44
C VAL A 138 -6.10 1.18 27.20
N SER A 139 -5.70 2.45 27.35
CA SER A 139 -4.53 2.79 28.15
C SER A 139 -4.65 2.08 29.50
N PRO A 140 -3.69 1.23 29.90
CA PRO A 140 -3.72 0.66 31.24
C PRO A 140 -3.80 1.83 32.23
N ILE A 141 -4.54 1.61 33.32
CA ILE A 141 -4.68 2.60 34.39
C ILE A 141 -3.29 3.11 34.75
N ALA A 142 -3.16 4.42 34.94
CA ALA A 142 -1.88 5.13 35.01
C ALA A 142 -0.81 4.34 35.77
N ALA A 143 0.42 4.33 35.23
CA ALA A 143 1.56 3.49 35.66
C ALA A 143 2.13 3.79 37.07
N THR A 144 1.29 4.28 37.98
CA THR A 144 1.55 4.60 39.38
C THR A 144 0.95 3.59 40.37
N GLN A 145 0.20 2.58 39.89
CA GLN A 145 -0.17 1.40 40.68
C GLN A 145 0.53 0.17 40.10
N GLU A 146 1.25 -0.57 40.95
CA GLU A 146 1.74 -1.90 40.60
C GLU A 146 0.53 -2.80 40.30
N LEU A 147 0.53 -3.48 39.15
CA LEU A 147 -0.51 -4.46 38.82
C LEU A 147 -0.45 -5.58 39.86
N GLU A 148 -1.54 -5.76 40.61
CA GLU A 148 -1.60 -6.83 41.61
C GLU A 148 -1.43 -8.20 40.96
N THR A 149 -0.49 -8.99 41.48
CA THR A 149 -0.32 -10.40 41.08
C THR A 149 -1.59 -11.20 41.41
N PRO A 150 -2.15 -11.98 40.46
CA PRO A 150 -3.29 -12.86 40.70
C PRO A 150 -3.13 -13.77 41.93
N LYS A 151 -4.01 -13.59 42.93
CA LYS A 151 -4.06 -14.42 44.15
C LYS A 151 -5.08 -15.56 43.99
N ALA A 152 -4.96 -16.57 44.86
CA ALA A 152 -5.87 -17.73 44.91
C ALA A 152 -7.23 -17.39 45.55
N GLU A 153 -7.91 -16.37 45.03
CA GLU A 153 -9.23 -15.92 45.45
C GLU A 153 -10.25 -16.19 44.33
N THR A 154 -11.46 -16.63 44.69
CA THR A 154 -12.49 -16.96 43.71
C THR A 154 -13.07 -15.69 43.06
N MET A 155 -13.10 -15.62 41.73
CA MET A 155 -13.59 -14.45 40.97
C MET A 155 -14.90 -13.80 41.48
N PRO A 156 -15.92 -14.53 41.97
CA PRO A 156 -17.12 -13.92 42.58
C PRO A 156 -16.88 -12.96 43.75
N GLN A 157 -15.75 -13.06 44.44
CA GLN A 157 -15.40 -12.22 45.61
C GLN A 157 -14.53 -11.01 45.23
N LEU A 158 -13.93 -10.99 44.04
CA LEU A 158 -13.06 -9.92 43.58
C LEU A 158 -13.87 -8.70 43.11
N SER A 159 -13.36 -7.49 43.34
CA SER A 159 -13.93 -6.26 42.76
C SER A 159 -13.71 -6.21 41.24
N ASN A 160 -14.56 -5.49 40.52
CA ASN A 160 -14.42 -5.31 39.06
C ASN A 160 -13.02 -4.78 38.68
N SER A 161 -12.47 -3.83 39.45
CA SER A 161 -11.11 -3.30 39.24
C SER A 161 -10.02 -4.35 39.43
N THR A 162 -10.17 -5.27 40.38
CA THR A 162 -9.20 -6.36 40.61
C THR A 162 -9.27 -7.40 39.50
N ILE A 163 -10.48 -7.76 39.07
CA ILE A 163 -10.70 -8.68 37.92
C ILE A 163 -10.10 -8.07 36.64
N TYR A 164 -10.34 -6.78 36.39
CA TYR A 164 -9.73 -6.04 35.28
C TYR A 164 -8.19 -6.04 35.36
N ASN A 165 -7.61 -5.73 36.52
CA ASN A 165 -6.16 -5.72 36.70
C ASN A 165 -5.54 -7.11 36.47
N TYR A 166 -6.20 -8.19 36.93
CA TYR A 166 -5.76 -9.56 36.66
C TYR A 166 -5.88 -9.91 35.17
N ALA A 167 -6.94 -9.46 34.49
CA ALA A 167 -7.10 -9.62 33.04
C ALA A 167 -5.96 -8.94 32.26
N VAL A 168 -5.61 -7.70 32.63
CA VAL A 168 -4.47 -6.96 32.05
C VAL A 168 -3.15 -7.65 32.35
N ALA A 169 -2.94 -8.16 33.58
CA ALA A 169 -1.73 -8.90 33.96
C ALA A 169 -1.52 -10.16 33.09
N PHE A 170 -2.56 -10.99 32.91
CA PHE A 170 -2.52 -12.15 32.00
C PHE A 170 -2.39 -11.74 30.53
N TYR A 171 -2.99 -10.62 30.11
CA TYR A 171 -2.90 -10.13 28.73
C TYR A 171 -1.49 -9.63 28.37
N GLU A 172 -0.84 -8.91 29.29
CA GLU A 172 0.49 -8.32 29.08
C GLU A 172 1.65 -9.23 29.51
N GLY A 173 1.38 -10.31 30.26
CA GLY A 173 2.42 -11.16 30.86
C GLY A 173 3.20 -10.45 31.99
N LYS A 174 2.54 -9.55 32.73
CA LYS A 174 3.16 -8.78 33.82
C LYS A 174 2.90 -9.46 35.16
N GLY A 175 3.94 -10.02 35.77
CA GLY A 175 3.87 -10.73 37.05
C GLY A 175 3.29 -12.15 36.97
N VAL A 176 2.83 -12.57 35.79
CA VAL A 176 2.33 -13.91 35.44
C VAL A 176 2.71 -14.23 34.00
N ASP A 177 2.74 -15.51 33.63
CA ASP A 177 2.88 -15.91 32.23
C ASP A 177 1.72 -15.34 31.38
N GLN A 178 2.02 -14.90 30.15
CA GLN A 178 1.00 -14.37 29.24
C GLN A 178 0.01 -15.47 28.85
N ASP A 179 -1.27 -15.22 29.11
CA ASP A 179 -2.36 -16.16 28.85
C ASP A 179 -3.59 -15.38 28.35
N TYR A 180 -3.72 -15.27 27.03
CA TYR A 180 -4.85 -14.56 26.43
C TYR A 180 -6.20 -15.23 26.72
N ALA A 181 -6.25 -16.54 26.94
CA ALA A 181 -7.50 -17.24 27.23
C ALA A 181 -8.01 -16.87 28.62
N LYS A 182 -7.14 -16.88 29.64
CA LYS A 182 -7.46 -16.36 30.98
C LYS A 182 -7.76 -14.86 30.94
N ALA A 183 -6.99 -14.06 30.20
CA ALA A 183 -7.28 -12.64 30.07
C ALA A 183 -8.71 -12.39 29.55
N ILE A 184 -9.14 -13.11 28.51
CA ILE A 184 -10.50 -13.06 27.98
C ILE A 184 -11.54 -13.50 29.01
N GLU A 185 -11.28 -14.56 29.79
CA GLU A 185 -12.17 -15.02 30.86
C GLU A 185 -12.41 -13.93 31.94
N TYR A 186 -11.33 -13.34 32.46
CA TYR A 186 -11.43 -12.25 33.45
C TYR A 186 -12.07 -10.99 32.85
N PHE A 187 -11.71 -10.59 31.63
CA PHE A 187 -12.36 -9.46 30.95
C PHE A 187 -13.85 -9.71 30.71
N LEU A 188 -14.27 -10.93 30.35
CA LEU A 188 -15.69 -11.30 30.20
C LEU A 188 -16.45 -11.15 31.51
N GLU A 189 -15.89 -11.64 32.63
CA GLU A 189 -16.53 -11.52 33.95
C GLU A 189 -16.70 -10.06 34.35
N ALA A 190 -15.64 -9.24 34.29
CA ALA A 190 -15.74 -7.81 34.60
C ALA A 190 -16.69 -7.06 33.65
N ALA A 191 -16.65 -7.35 32.35
CA ALA A 191 -17.52 -6.72 31.36
C ALA A 191 -19.00 -7.07 31.53
N ASN A 192 -19.30 -8.31 31.96
CA ASN A 192 -20.65 -8.76 32.31
C ASN A 192 -21.17 -8.06 33.58
N ARG A 193 -20.28 -7.73 34.53
CA ARG A 193 -20.57 -6.87 35.69
C ARG A 193 -20.63 -5.37 35.37
N GLY A 194 -20.59 -5.00 34.08
CA GLY A 194 -20.75 -3.62 33.62
C GLY A 194 -19.45 -2.82 33.46
N ASP A 195 -18.27 -3.39 33.75
CA ASP A 195 -17.02 -2.63 33.68
C ASP A 195 -16.70 -2.15 32.25
N SER A 196 -16.69 -0.83 32.05
CA SER A 196 -16.58 -0.22 30.71
C SER A 196 -15.18 -0.35 30.10
N ALA A 197 -14.13 -0.41 30.93
CA ALA A 197 -12.77 -0.65 30.47
C ALA A 197 -12.61 -2.08 29.94
N SER A 198 -13.13 -3.08 30.67
CA SER A 198 -13.18 -4.49 30.25
C SER A 198 -14.01 -4.70 29.00
N GLN A 199 -15.17 -4.05 28.90
CA GLN A 199 -15.98 -4.04 27.68
C GLN A 199 -15.19 -3.46 26.49
N SER A 200 -14.47 -2.35 26.69
CA SER A 200 -13.62 -1.75 25.65
C SER A 200 -12.43 -2.65 25.27
N TYR A 201 -11.84 -3.38 26.23
CA TYR A 201 -10.78 -4.36 26.00
C TYR A 201 -11.27 -5.60 25.22
N LEU A 202 -12.45 -6.14 25.54
CA LEU A 202 -13.05 -7.22 24.75
C LEU A 202 -13.31 -6.76 23.32
N GLY A 203 -13.81 -5.53 23.15
CA GLY A 203 -13.94 -4.89 21.85
C GLY A 203 -12.65 -4.97 21.04
N TYR A 204 -11.55 -4.52 21.65
CA TYR A 204 -10.20 -4.58 21.08
C TYR A 204 -9.73 -6.02 20.76
N ILE A 205 -9.90 -6.95 21.69
CA ILE A 205 -9.45 -8.35 21.55
C ILE A 205 -10.16 -9.06 20.39
N TYR A 206 -11.47 -8.85 20.22
CA TYR A 206 -12.24 -9.44 19.12
C TYR A 206 -11.94 -8.82 17.75
N ASP A 207 -11.54 -7.55 17.66
CA ASP A 207 -11.13 -6.92 16.38
C ASP A 207 -9.73 -7.40 15.94
N GLU A 208 -8.78 -7.46 16.88
CA GLU A 208 -7.40 -7.89 16.62
C GLU A 208 -7.26 -9.41 16.49
N GLY A 209 -8.13 -10.19 17.14
CA GLY A 209 -8.03 -11.67 17.16
C GLY A 209 -6.91 -12.17 18.08
N LYS A 210 -6.71 -11.52 19.24
CA LYS A 210 -5.64 -11.90 20.18
C LYS A 210 -6.15 -12.94 21.19
N GLY A 211 -5.75 -14.20 21.00
CA GLY A 211 -6.23 -15.34 21.79
C GLY A 211 -7.62 -15.86 21.42
N THR A 212 -8.22 -15.29 20.36
CA THR A 212 -9.52 -15.69 19.80
C THR A 212 -9.48 -15.45 18.29
N ALA A 213 -10.35 -16.10 17.51
CA ALA A 213 -10.60 -15.67 16.14
C ALA A 213 -11.13 -14.22 16.11
N LYS A 214 -10.82 -13.47 15.05
CA LYS A 214 -11.40 -12.14 14.80
C LYS A 214 -12.91 -12.24 14.65
N ASP A 215 -13.63 -11.36 15.33
CA ASP A 215 -15.09 -11.29 15.35
C ASP A 215 -15.54 -9.82 15.47
N TYR A 216 -15.55 -9.12 14.34
CA TYR A 216 -15.88 -7.69 14.32
C TYR A 216 -17.30 -7.39 14.84
N SER A 217 -18.23 -8.34 14.76
CA SER A 217 -19.58 -8.19 15.30
C SER A 217 -19.59 -8.21 16.83
N LYS A 218 -18.84 -9.12 17.47
CA LYS A 218 -18.60 -9.06 18.93
C LYS A 218 -17.78 -7.84 19.33
N ALA A 219 -16.80 -7.45 18.52
CA ALA A 219 -15.98 -6.26 18.77
C ALA A 219 -16.86 -5.00 18.91
N VAL A 220 -17.70 -4.75 17.91
CA VAL A 220 -18.67 -3.64 17.91
C VAL A 220 -19.67 -3.78 19.07
N MET A 221 -20.22 -4.97 19.34
CA MET A 221 -21.18 -5.17 20.44
C MET A 221 -20.59 -4.72 21.79
N TRP A 222 -19.35 -5.08 22.07
CA TRP A 222 -18.69 -4.70 23.32
C TRP A 222 -18.28 -3.23 23.36
N MET A 223 -17.79 -2.67 22.24
CA MET A 223 -17.51 -1.24 22.12
C MET A 223 -18.77 -0.39 22.29
N GLN A 224 -19.91 -0.80 21.74
CA GLN A 224 -21.19 -0.09 21.90
C GLN A 224 -21.62 -0.01 23.37
N LYS A 225 -21.48 -1.10 24.13
CA LYS A 225 -21.76 -1.10 25.59
C LYS A 225 -20.85 -0.12 26.33
N ALA A 226 -19.54 -0.17 26.08
CA ALA A 226 -18.58 0.74 26.72
C ALA A 226 -18.77 2.22 26.29
N ALA A 227 -19.03 2.46 25.01
CA ALA A 227 -19.24 3.79 24.44
C ALA A 227 -20.53 4.46 24.96
N ALA A 228 -21.59 3.67 25.20
CA ALA A 228 -22.82 4.11 25.86
C ALA A 228 -22.60 4.53 27.32
N GLN A 229 -21.60 3.95 28.00
CA GLN A 229 -21.14 4.38 29.33
C GLN A 229 -20.17 5.58 29.28
N GLY A 230 -19.92 6.16 28.10
CA GLY A 230 -19.02 7.31 27.92
C GLY A 230 -17.56 6.97 27.67
N HIS A 231 -17.14 5.69 27.69
CA HIS A 231 -15.73 5.30 27.63
C HIS A 231 -15.03 5.79 26.35
N SER A 232 -14.09 6.74 26.48
CA SER A 232 -13.52 7.49 25.35
C SER A 232 -12.79 6.61 24.33
N THR A 233 -12.01 5.61 24.78
CA THR A 233 -11.36 4.65 23.86
C THR A 233 -12.37 3.81 23.09
N ALA A 234 -13.49 3.44 23.72
CA ALA A 234 -14.53 2.65 23.06
C ALA A 234 -15.28 3.48 22.02
N GLN A 235 -15.52 4.76 22.31
CA GLN A 235 -16.08 5.72 21.35
C GLN A 235 -15.14 5.90 20.14
N ASN A 236 -13.83 6.07 20.37
CA ASN A 236 -12.85 6.13 19.28
C ASN A 236 -12.87 4.85 18.43
N ASN A 237 -12.82 3.68 19.07
CA ASN A 237 -12.75 2.40 18.38
C ASN A 237 -14.07 2.05 17.64
N LEU A 238 -15.22 2.50 18.16
CA LEU A 238 -16.49 2.44 17.44
C LEU A 238 -16.50 3.39 16.23
N GLY A 239 -15.88 4.57 16.35
CA GLY A 239 -15.61 5.46 15.22
C GLY A 239 -14.76 4.79 14.13
N ASN A 240 -13.67 4.11 14.52
CA ASN A 240 -12.83 3.32 13.62
C ASN A 240 -13.64 2.20 12.94
N SER A 241 -14.53 1.53 13.68
CA SER A 241 -15.40 0.47 13.15
C SER A 241 -16.31 1.00 12.03
N TYR A 242 -16.94 2.15 12.24
CA TYR A 242 -17.75 2.83 11.21
C TYR A 242 -16.93 3.40 10.05
N TYR A 243 -15.67 3.80 10.27
CA TYR A 243 -14.79 4.28 9.20
C TYR A 243 -14.37 3.17 8.23
N HIS A 244 -14.02 1.99 8.77
CA HIS A 244 -13.51 0.86 7.99
C HIS A 244 -14.58 -0.16 7.58
N GLY A 245 -15.76 -0.12 8.20
CA GLY A 245 -16.81 -1.11 7.98
C GLY A 245 -16.59 -2.43 8.74
N HIS A 246 -15.87 -2.38 9.87
CA HIS A 246 -15.63 -3.55 10.70
C HIS A 246 -16.86 -3.83 11.57
N GLY A 247 -17.62 -4.90 11.27
CA GLY A 247 -18.78 -5.32 12.05
C GLY A 247 -20.04 -4.45 11.90
N VAL A 248 -19.92 -3.32 11.20
CA VAL A 248 -20.98 -2.39 10.80
C VAL A 248 -20.76 -1.95 9.34
N PRO A 249 -21.77 -1.47 8.61
CA PRO A 249 -21.56 -0.80 7.34
C PRO A 249 -20.68 0.46 7.49
N VAL A 250 -19.92 0.81 6.45
CA VAL A 250 -19.15 2.07 6.41
C VAL A 250 -20.10 3.25 6.50
N ASP A 251 -19.93 4.09 7.52
CA ASP A 251 -20.66 5.34 7.73
C ASP A 251 -19.73 6.39 8.34
N TYR A 252 -19.21 7.27 7.48
CA TYR A 252 -18.28 8.32 7.90
C TYR A 252 -18.94 9.37 8.81
N THR A 253 -20.26 9.55 8.76
CA THR A 253 -20.98 10.51 9.61
C THR A 253 -21.13 9.94 11.03
N GLN A 254 -21.42 8.64 11.17
CA GLN A 254 -21.35 7.95 12.47
C GLN A 254 -19.91 7.93 13.00
N ALA A 255 -18.92 7.69 12.15
CA ALA A 255 -17.51 7.73 12.55
C ALA A 255 -17.14 9.09 13.16
N VAL A 256 -17.48 10.20 12.49
CA VAL A 256 -17.32 11.57 13.04
C VAL A 256 -18.04 11.73 14.37
N ALA A 257 -19.32 11.37 14.46
CA ALA A 257 -20.10 11.56 15.69
C ALA A 257 -19.55 10.79 16.90
N TRP A 258 -18.85 9.67 16.67
CA TRP A 258 -18.15 8.92 17.72
C TRP A 258 -16.76 9.48 18.02
N TYR A 259 -16.00 9.91 17.01
CA TYR A 259 -14.74 10.63 17.24
C TYR A 259 -14.95 11.93 18.01
N GLU A 260 -15.97 12.74 17.68
CA GLU A 260 -16.28 13.99 18.39
C GLU A 260 -16.57 13.76 19.88
N LYS A 261 -17.35 12.74 20.23
CA LYS A 261 -17.61 12.37 21.65
C LYS A 261 -16.35 11.99 22.41
N SER A 262 -15.41 11.30 21.74
CA SER A 262 -14.14 10.89 22.34
C SER A 262 -13.12 12.04 22.41
N ALA A 263 -13.05 12.85 21.35
CA ALA A 263 -12.19 14.03 21.24
C ALA A 263 -12.56 15.12 22.24
N ASN A 264 -13.87 15.32 22.50
CA ASN A 264 -14.37 16.23 23.54
C ASN A 264 -13.99 15.80 24.97
N GLN A 265 -13.55 14.55 25.17
CA GLN A 265 -12.97 14.06 26.43
C GLN A 265 -11.43 14.17 26.46
N GLY A 266 -10.82 14.81 25.46
CA GLY A 266 -9.36 14.97 25.36
C GLY A 266 -8.61 13.72 24.86
N PHE A 267 -9.30 12.72 24.30
CA PHE A 267 -8.62 11.52 23.79
C PHE A 267 -7.86 11.84 22.50
N ALA A 268 -6.53 11.95 22.61
CA ALA A 268 -5.65 12.46 21.54
C ALA A 268 -5.78 11.70 20.21
N MET A 269 -5.94 10.37 20.24
CA MET A 269 -6.13 9.58 19.03
C MET A 269 -7.47 9.89 18.34
N ALA A 270 -8.53 10.19 19.08
CA ALA A 270 -9.81 10.63 18.49
C ALA A 270 -9.75 12.07 17.98
N GLN A 271 -9.02 12.96 18.66
CA GLN A 271 -8.71 14.30 18.15
C GLN A 271 -7.96 14.20 16.81
N ASN A 272 -6.95 13.33 16.70
CA ASN A 272 -6.26 13.05 15.43
C ASN A 272 -7.23 12.46 14.37
N SER A 273 -8.02 11.44 14.71
CA SER A 273 -9.00 10.85 13.78
C SER A 273 -10.02 11.88 13.28
N LEU A 274 -10.56 12.72 14.15
CA LEU A 274 -11.46 13.81 13.80
C LEU A 274 -10.78 14.85 12.89
N GLY A 275 -9.51 15.17 13.16
CA GLY A 275 -8.68 16.00 12.29
C GLY A 275 -8.55 15.42 10.88
N ASN A 276 -8.38 14.10 10.75
CA ASN A 276 -8.37 13.41 9.45
C ASN A 276 -9.74 13.49 8.73
N MET A 277 -10.87 13.44 9.47
CA MET A 277 -12.20 13.61 8.86
C MET A 277 -12.38 15.02 8.29
N TYR A 278 -12.03 16.06 9.07
CA TYR A 278 -12.07 17.45 8.60
C TYR A 278 -11.07 17.74 7.47
N TYR A 279 -9.87 17.13 7.50
CA TYR A 279 -8.87 17.28 6.44
C TYR A 279 -9.33 16.63 5.12
N THR A 280 -10.02 15.48 5.18
CA THR A 280 -10.45 14.74 3.97
C THR A 280 -11.85 15.07 3.49
N GLY A 281 -12.70 15.70 4.31
CA GLY A 281 -14.12 15.91 3.99
C GLY A 281 -14.95 14.62 4.00
N LYS A 282 -14.48 13.57 4.68
CA LYS A 282 -15.25 12.33 4.86
C LYS A 282 -16.25 12.52 6.00
N GLY A 283 -17.55 12.37 5.75
CA GLY A 283 -18.61 12.47 6.78
C GLY A 283 -18.90 13.89 7.29
N VAL A 284 -18.05 14.86 6.98
CA VAL A 284 -18.18 16.29 7.29
C VAL A 284 -17.75 17.14 6.10
N THR A 285 -18.16 18.40 6.05
CA THR A 285 -17.56 19.37 5.13
C THR A 285 -16.06 19.49 5.40
N GLN A 286 -15.24 19.47 4.34
CA GLN A 286 -13.79 19.65 4.45
C GLN A 286 -13.47 21.03 5.06
N ASP A 287 -12.66 21.03 6.12
CA ASP A 287 -12.30 22.24 6.86
C ASP A 287 -10.87 22.09 7.41
N TYR A 288 -9.91 22.67 6.69
CA TYR A 288 -8.50 22.61 7.10
C TYR A 288 -8.20 23.40 8.38
N THR A 289 -9.05 24.37 8.77
CA THR A 289 -8.87 25.11 10.03
C THR A 289 -9.21 24.20 11.20
N LYS A 290 -10.37 23.53 11.16
CA LYS A 290 -10.76 22.54 12.18
C LYS A 290 -9.82 21.35 12.22
N ALA A 291 -9.34 20.88 11.06
CA ALA A 291 -8.34 19.81 11.01
C ALA A 291 -7.07 20.20 11.79
N LEU A 292 -6.57 21.43 11.56
CA LEU A 292 -5.42 21.98 12.26
C LEU A 292 -5.66 22.10 13.77
N GLU A 293 -6.82 22.61 14.19
CA GLU A 293 -7.21 22.68 15.61
C GLU A 293 -7.23 21.30 16.28
N CYS A 294 -7.85 20.31 15.63
CA CYS A 294 -7.92 18.93 16.12
C CYS A 294 -6.53 18.28 16.22
N TYR A 295 -5.68 18.44 15.20
CA TYR A 295 -4.30 17.95 15.25
C TYR A 295 -3.47 18.69 16.30
N GLN A 296 -3.67 19.98 16.52
CA GLN A 296 -2.97 20.75 17.54
C GLN A 296 -3.25 20.20 18.93
N GLN A 297 -4.53 19.99 19.27
CA GLN A 297 -4.93 19.39 20.55
C GLN A 297 -4.34 17.98 20.75
N ALA A 298 -4.41 17.13 19.72
CA ALA A 298 -3.82 15.78 19.77
C ALA A 298 -2.29 15.81 19.94
N ALA A 299 -1.61 16.71 19.22
CA ALA A 299 -0.17 16.84 19.22
C ALA A 299 0.39 17.41 20.53
N ASP A 300 -0.33 18.34 21.16
CA ASP A 300 -0.01 18.89 22.49
C ASP A 300 -0.19 17.83 23.60
N ASN A 301 -1.12 16.87 23.39
CA ASN A 301 -1.27 15.67 24.20
C ASN A 301 -0.29 14.53 23.84
N GLY A 302 0.69 14.77 22.96
CA GLY A 302 1.76 13.81 22.63
C GLY A 302 1.47 12.83 21.50
N ASP A 303 0.35 12.93 20.78
CA ASP A 303 0.06 12.04 19.65
C ASP A 303 1.04 12.28 18.49
N ALA A 304 1.94 11.31 18.27
CA ALA A 304 3.02 11.42 17.29
C ALA A 304 2.52 11.47 15.83
N ASN A 305 1.32 10.94 15.55
CA ASN A 305 0.72 11.00 14.23
C ASN A 305 0.13 12.39 13.96
N ALA A 306 -0.52 13.01 14.94
CA ALA A 306 -0.98 14.39 14.88
C ALA A 306 0.18 15.37 14.75
N GLN A 307 1.29 15.14 15.48
CA GLN A 307 2.53 15.92 15.32
C GLN A 307 3.07 15.83 13.88
N ASN A 308 3.13 14.62 13.30
CA ASN A 308 3.49 14.44 11.90
C ASN A 308 2.50 15.13 10.93
N ASN A 309 1.19 15.07 11.21
CA ASN A 309 0.15 15.73 10.41
C ASN A 309 0.26 17.25 10.45
N LEU A 310 0.55 17.86 11.62
CA LEU A 310 0.87 19.29 11.71
C LEU A 310 2.11 19.63 10.87
N GLY A 311 3.17 18.83 10.96
CA GLY A 311 4.38 18.98 10.13
C GLY A 311 4.04 19.03 8.63
N ASN A 312 3.15 18.13 8.18
CA ASN A 312 2.64 18.11 6.81
C ASN A 312 1.82 19.36 6.44
N MET A 313 0.95 19.85 7.33
CA MET A 313 0.16 21.07 7.08
C MET A 313 1.06 22.31 6.98
N TYR A 314 2.08 22.41 7.83
CA TYR A 314 3.09 23.47 7.80
C TYR A 314 4.00 23.42 6.55
N LEU A 315 4.46 22.23 6.16
CA LEU A 315 5.28 21.99 4.97
C LEU A 315 4.59 22.45 3.67
N ASN A 316 3.28 22.23 3.60
CA ASN A 316 2.48 22.46 2.39
C ASN A 316 1.71 23.79 2.41
N GLY A 317 1.49 24.40 3.59
CA GLY A 317 0.63 25.59 3.72
C GLY A 317 -0.86 25.27 3.59
N ILE A 318 -1.29 24.14 4.16
CA ILE A 318 -2.69 23.70 4.13
C ILE A 318 -3.38 24.21 5.39
N GLY A 319 -4.51 24.91 5.24
CA GLY A 319 -5.23 25.57 6.35
C GLY A 319 -4.50 26.76 6.98
N ARG A 320 -3.26 27.06 6.58
CA ARG A 320 -2.43 28.13 7.15
C ARG A 320 -1.30 28.55 6.19
N THR A 321 -0.60 29.62 6.51
CA THR A 321 0.65 29.98 5.82
C THR A 321 1.72 28.88 5.97
N LYS A 322 2.40 28.57 4.86
CA LYS A 322 3.54 27.64 4.81
C LYS A 322 4.68 28.13 5.69
N ASP A 323 5.26 27.24 6.50
CA ASP A 323 6.35 27.52 7.42
C ASP A 323 7.21 26.25 7.53
N LEU A 324 8.41 26.27 6.93
CA LEU A 324 9.28 25.09 6.86
C LEU A 324 10.01 24.82 8.18
N GLU A 325 10.25 25.84 8.99
CA GLU A 325 10.93 25.70 10.27
C GLU A 325 9.99 25.02 11.27
N LYS A 326 8.73 25.45 11.34
CA LYS A 326 7.71 24.74 12.16
C LYS A 326 7.39 23.35 11.66
N ALA A 327 7.46 23.10 10.35
CA ALA A 327 7.35 21.73 9.84
C ALA A 327 8.44 20.83 10.44
N VAL A 328 9.69 21.31 10.51
CA VAL A 328 10.80 20.58 11.15
C VAL A 328 10.56 20.40 12.65
N GLU A 329 10.14 21.44 13.38
CA GLU A 329 9.84 21.34 14.82
C GLU A 329 8.80 20.24 15.11
N TRP A 330 7.74 20.17 14.32
CA TRP A 330 6.69 19.16 14.49
C TRP A 330 7.12 17.75 14.05
N TYR A 331 7.92 17.62 12.99
CA TYR A 331 8.51 16.33 12.62
C TYR A 331 9.53 15.83 13.66
N GLN A 332 10.29 16.73 14.30
CA GLN A 332 11.19 16.37 15.41
C GLN A 332 10.40 15.83 16.60
N LYS A 333 9.36 16.55 17.06
CA LYS A 333 8.46 16.04 18.12
C LYS A 333 7.86 14.68 17.77
N ALA A 334 7.37 14.51 16.54
CA ALA A 334 6.82 13.24 16.07
C ALA A 334 7.88 12.11 16.10
N ALA A 335 9.10 12.39 15.66
CA ALA A 335 10.22 11.45 15.65
C ALA A 335 10.64 11.05 17.07
N ASP A 336 10.72 12.01 17.99
CA ASP A 336 11.06 11.81 19.40
C ASP A 336 9.99 10.98 20.12
N ASN A 337 8.71 11.21 19.79
CA ASN A 337 7.56 10.39 20.23
C ASN A 337 7.37 9.10 19.39
N GLY A 338 8.39 8.70 18.63
CA GLY A 338 8.49 7.37 18.01
C GLY A 338 8.00 7.25 16.56
N SER A 339 7.28 8.23 16.00
CA SER A 339 6.71 8.18 14.66
C SER A 339 7.77 7.89 13.59
N LEU A 340 7.57 6.81 12.83
CA LEU A 340 8.44 6.44 11.71
C LEU A 340 8.29 7.43 10.55
N ASP A 341 7.08 7.91 10.28
CA ASP A 341 6.82 8.96 9.30
C ASP A 341 7.46 10.29 9.73
N GLY A 342 7.36 10.66 11.00
CA GLY A 342 8.06 11.83 11.56
C GLY A 342 9.56 11.77 11.32
N LYS A 343 10.19 10.62 11.63
CA LYS A 343 11.61 10.34 11.34
C LYS A 343 11.91 10.46 9.84
N ASN A 344 11.15 9.78 8.98
CA ASN A 344 11.37 9.81 7.53
C ASN A 344 11.22 11.23 6.95
N ASN A 345 10.19 11.96 7.36
CA ASN A 345 9.94 13.33 6.90
C ASN A 345 11.05 14.27 7.36
N LEU A 346 11.51 14.16 8.61
CA LEU A 346 12.66 14.91 9.13
C LEU A 346 13.95 14.58 8.37
N GLY A 347 14.19 13.31 8.06
CA GLY A 347 15.30 12.87 7.21
C GLY A 347 15.28 13.54 5.83
N HIS A 348 14.09 13.63 5.21
CA HIS A 348 13.90 14.35 3.94
C HIS A 348 14.09 15.86 4.05
N MET A 349 13.71 16.50 5.17
CA MET A 349 13.99 17.91 5.42
C MET A 349 15.51 18.18 5.48
N TYR A 350 16.28 17.30 6.14
CA TYR A 350 17.73 17.39 6.20
C TYR A 350 18.43 17.03 4.87
N ASP A 351 17.96 16.04 4.09
CA ASP A 351 18.51 15.69 2.77
C ASP A 351 18.37 16.85 1.77
N HIS A 352 17.29 17.63 1.87
CA HIS A 352 17.00 18.72 0.92
C HIS A 352 17.27 20.14 1.48
N GLY A 353 17.67 20.29 2.74
CA GLY A 353 17.82 21.60 3.38
C GLY A 353 16.52 22.42 3.43
N LYS A 354 15.38 21.76 3.65
CA LYS A 354 14.06 22.41 3.73
C LYS A 354 13.78 22.79 5.17
N GLY A 355 13.76 24.09 5.50
CA GLY A 355 13.54 24.57 6.87
C GLY A 355 14.70 24.32 7.85
N VAL A 356 15.78 23.66 7.40
CA VAL A 356 17.02 23.41 8.12
C VAL A 356 18.19 23.53 7.16
N LYS A 357 19.40 23.73 7.69
CA LYS A 357 20.62 23.53 6.92
C LYS A 357 20.69 22.08 6.43
N GLN A 358 21.00 21.88 5.15
CA GLN A 358 21.17 20.55 4.56
C GLN A 358 22.24 19.75 5.32
N ASP A 359 21.91 18.53 5.72
CA ASP A 359 22.77 17.63 6.47
C ASP A 359 22.47 16.18 6.07
N PHE A 360 23.21 15.68 5.08
CA PHE A 360 23.07 14.31 4.60
C PHE A 360 23.37 13.24 5.67
N ARG A 361 24.14 13.56 6.72
CA ARG A 361 24.44 12.61 7.81
C ARG A 361 23.20 12.42 8.68
N LYS A 362 22.58 13.52 9.10
CA LYS A 362 21.30 13.48 9.83
C LYS A 362 20.18 12.86 9.00
N ALA A 363 20.16 13.11 7.69
CA ALA A 363 19.22 12.45 6.79
C ALA A 363 19.36 10.93 6.82
N VAL A 364 20.58 10.40 6.66
CA VAL A 364 20.86 8.95 6.76
C VAL A 364 20.49 8.40 8.14
N GLU A 365 20.80 9.12 9.22
CA GLU A 365 20.46 8.71 10.59
C GLU A 365 18.95 8.54 10.79
N TYR A 366 18.16 9.55 10.43
CA TYR A 366 16.70 9.48 10.55
C TYR A 366 16.06 8.48 9.58
N TYR A 367 16.56 8.36 8.35
CA TYR A 367 16.10 7.33 7.43
C TYR A 367 16.44 5.92 7.94
N GLN A 368 17.60 5.71 8.58
CA GLN A 368 17.96 4.42 9.19
C GLN A 368 17.01 4.08 10.33
N MET A 369 16.77 4.99 11.28
CA MET A 369 15.82 4.79 12.38
C MET A 369 14.40 4.45 11.91
N ALA A 370 13.93 5.06 10.82
CA ALA A 370 12.63 4.74 10.24
C ALA A 370 12.64 3.42 9.44
N SER A 371 13.75 3.10 8.76
CA SER A 371 13.93 1.86 7.99
C SER A 371 14.00 0.61 8.88
N ASP A 372 14.65 0.74 10.04
CA ASP A 372 14.76 -0.31 11.06
C ASP A 372 13.42 -0.56 11.77
N GLY A 373 12.58 0.47 11.88
CA GLY A 373 11.16 0.34 12.23
C GLY A 373 10.28 -0.27 11.12
N GLY A 374 10.86 -0.59 9.96
CA GLY A 374 10.17 -1.27 8.85
C GLY A 374 9.57 -0.36 7.78
N LEU A 375 9.60 0.97 7.93
CA LEU A 375 8.88 1.88 7.04
C LEU A 375 9.43 1.85 5.60
N SER A 376 8.60 1.40 4.64
CA SER A 376 9.04 1.16 3.25
C SER A 376 9.54 2.42 2.55
N SER A 377 8.95 3.60 2.80
CA SER A 377 9.39 4.88 2.23
C SER A 377 10.79 5.27 2.72
N ALA A 378 11.08 5.09 4.01
CA ALA A 378 12.40 5.30 4.59
C ALA A 378 13.44 4.34 4.02
N GLN A 379 13.08 3.06 3.83
CA GLN A 379 13.96 2.06 3.21
C GLN A 379 14.31 2.47 1.77
N CYS A 380 13.34 2.96 0.98
CA CYS A 380 13.60 3.49 -0.35
C CYS A 380 14.53 4.72 -0.32
N ASN A 381 14.29 5.65 0.60
CA ASN A 381 15.11 6.86 0.75
C ASN A 381 16.55 6.52 1.15
N LEU A 382 16.73 5.63 2.13
CA LEU A 382 18.04 5.13 2.55
C LEU A 382 18.78 4.40 1.41
N GLY A 383 18.06 3.59 0.63
CA GLY A 383 18.58 2.97 -0.59
C GLY A 383 19.11 4.02 -1.58
N SER A 384 18.39 5.12 -1.76
CA SER A 384 18.83 6.25 -2.59
C SER A 384 20.11 6.92 -2.05
N MET A 385 20.21 7.14 -0.73
CA MET A 385 21.42 7.70 -0.11
C MET A 385 22.67 6.84 -0.39
N TYR A 386 22.54 5.51 -0.31
CA TYR A 386 23.61 4.57 -0.68
C TYR A 386 23.88 4.52 -2.20
N TYR A 387 22.85 4.67 -3.04
CA TYR A 387 22.98 4.68 -4.50
C TYR A 387 23.74 5.93 -4.99
N GLU A 388 23.44 7.10 -4.42
CA GLU A 388 24.05 8.38 -4.79
C GLU A 388 25.40 8.60 -4.09
N GLY A 389 25.60 8.05 -2.90
CA GLY A 389 26.79 8.27 -2.08
C GLY A 389 26.74 9.57 -1.25
N LYS A 390 25.54 9.97 -0.81
CA LYS A 390 25.33 11.16 0.03
C LYS A 390 25.66 10.86 1.49
N SER A 391 26.72 11.47 2.02
CA SER A 391 27.29 11.22 3.38
C SER A 391 27.75 9.78 3.69
N VAL A 392 27.39 8.79 2.88
CA VAL A 392 27.89 7.42 2.94
C VAL A 392 28.68 7.13 1.67
N SER A 393 29.70 6.28 1.74
CA SER A 393 30.38 5.80 0.53
C SER A 393 29.37 5.09 -0.37
N ARG A 394 29.32 5.48 -1.65
CA ARG A 394 28.39 4.90 -2.64
C ARG A 394 28.50 3.38 -2.65
N ASN A 395 27.38 2.70 -2.43
CA ASN A 395 27.33 1.25 -2.28
C ASN A 395 26.05 0.70 -2.92
N TYR A 396 26.17 0.23 -4.16
CA TYR A 396 25.04 -0.30 -4.91
C TYR A 396 24.44 -1.57 -4.30
N SER A 397 25.24 -2.43 -3.66
CA SER A 397 24.74 -3.65 -3.02
C SER A 397 23.86 -3.34 -1.81
N LYS A 398 24.26 -2.38 -0.95
CA LYS A 398 23.42 -1.87 0.14
C LYS A 398 22.19 -1.13 -0.38
N ALA A 399 22.34 -0.35 -1.45
CA ALA A 399 21.20 0.32 -2.07
C ALA A 399 20.14 -0.70 -2.54
N MET A 400 20.57 -1.76 -3.23
CA MET A 400 19.70 -2.84 -3.70
C MET A 400 19.05 -3.61 -2.54
N GLU A 401 19.76 -3.87 -1.44
CA GLU A 401 19.18 -4.50 -0.24
C GLU A 401 18.00 -3.69 0.31
N TRP A 402 18.18 -2.37 0.47
CA TRP A 402 17.13 -1.49 0.99
C TRP A 402 15.99 -1.26 -0.01
N PHE A 403 16.29 -1.12 -1.31
CA PHE A 403 15.26 -1.08 -2.34
C PHE A 403 14.45 -2.38 -2.39
N LEU A 404 15.08 -3.56 -2.26
CA LEU A 404 14.36 -4.84 -2.25
C LEU A 404 13.46 -4.99 -1.02
N LYS A 405 13.93 -4.61 0.18
CA LYS A 405 13.08 -4.59 1.40
C LYS A 405 11.85 -3.71 1.21
N SER A 406 12.02 -2.53 0.61
CA SER A 406 10.92 -1.60 0.32
C SER A 406 9.97 -2.11 -0.77
N ALA A 407 10.51 -2.67 -1.86
CA ALA A 407 9.75 -3.21 -2.99
C ALA A 407 8.97 -4.50 -2.65
N ASN A 408 9.46 -5.29 -1.69
CA ASN A 408 8.72 -6.43 -1.13
C ASN A 408 7.49 -5.99 -0.30
N GLN A 409 7.47 -4.74 0.18
CA GLN A 409 6.29 -4.10 0.78
C GLN A 409 5.41 -3.39 -0.27
N GLY A 410 5.66 -3.61 -1.56
CA GLY A 410 4.90 -3.01 -2.67
C GLY A 410 5.26 -1.56 -3.01
N ASN A 411 6.34 -1.01 -2.47
CA ASN A 411 6.72 0.38 -2.76
C ASN A 411 7.11 0.58 -4.24
N SER A 412 6.21 1.18 -5.02
CA SER A 412 6.39 1.39 -6.47
C SER A 412 7.64 2.21 -6.83
N THR A 413 8.08 3.13 -5.97
CA THR A 413 9.31 3.90 -6.21
C THR A 413 10.54 3.01 -6.07
N ALA A 414 10.59 2.17 -5.04
CA ALA A 414 11.67 1.20 -4.85
C ALA A 414 11.70 0.14 -5.96
N GLU A 415 10.54 -0.31 -6.44
CA GLU A 415 10.43 -1.18 -7.64
C GLU A 415 11.04 -0.51 -8.89
N GLY A 416 10.79 0.79 -9.09
CA GLY A 416 11.42 1.56 -10.17
C GLY A 416 12.94 1.70 -10.00
N TRP A 417 13.42 1.80 -8.75
CA TRP A 417 14.85 1.74 -8.46
C TRP A 417 15.44 0.34 -8.75
N MET A 418 14.76 -0.75 -8.40
CA MET A 418 15.20 -2.11 -8.76
C MET A 418 15.31 -2.27 -10.29
N GLY A 419 14.33 -1.78 -11.04
CA GLY A 419 14.40 -1.72 -12.51
C GLY A 419 15.64 -0.98 -13.00
N LYS A 420 15.96 0.18 -12.39
CA LYS A 420 17.15 0.99 -12.73
C LYS A 420 18.46 0.29 -12.40
N MET A 421 18.53 -0.46 -11.30
CA MET A 421 19.71 -1.21 -10.90
C MET A 421 20.06 -2.26 -11.96
N TYR A 422 19.06 -3.03 -12.42
CA TYR A 422 19.23 -4.02 -13.50
C TYR A 422 19.45 -3.39 -14.88
N TYR A 423 18.79 -2.26 -15.20
CA TYR A 423 18.94 -1.60 -16.50
C TYR A 423 20.34 -1.01 -16.70
N CYS A 424 20.90 -0.40 -15.66
CA CYS A 424 22.23 0.22 -15.70
C CYS A 424 23.37 -0.71 -15.27
N GLY A 425 23.09 -1.88 -14.70
CA GLY A 425 24.12 -2.77 -14.15
C GLY A 425 24.77 -2.24 -12.87
N ASN A 426 24.00 -1.56 -12.03
CA ASN A 426 24.51 -0.98 -10.77
C ASN A 426 24.38 -2.01 -9.64
N GLY A 427 25.51 -2.57 -9.20
CA GLY A 427 25.55 -3.58 -8.12
C GLY A 427 25.15 -5.00 -8.55
N VAL A 428 24.65 -5.15 -9.78
CA VAL A 428 24.30 -6.41 -10.46
C VAL A 428 24.73 -6.32 -11.93
N PRO A 429 24.92 -7.45 -12.65
CA PRO A 429 25.06 -7.42 -14.10
C PRO A 429 23.86 -6.77 -14.79
N VAL A 430 24.08 -6.12 -15.94
CA VAL A 430 23.00 -5.57 -16.77
C VAL A 430 22.04 -6.70 -17.17
N ASN A 431 20.75 -6.54 -16.86
CA ASN A 431 19.71 -7.47 -17.26
C ASN A 431 18.44 -6.71 -17.64
N TYR A 432 18.25 -6.48 -18.94
CA TYR A 432 17.08 -5.75 -19.43
C TYR A 432 15.75 -6.50 -19.24
N LYS A 433 15.75 -7.83 -19.09
CA LYS A 433 14.51 -8.60 -18.84
C LYS A 433 14.02 -8.37 -17.41
N GLU A 434 14.90 -8.56 -16.43
CA GLU A 434 14.62 -8.22 -15.02
C GLU A 434 14.27 -6.74 -14.85
N ALA A 435 15.00 -5.84 -15.51
CA ALA A 435 14.69 -4.42 -15.48
C ALA A 435 13.26 -4.14 -15.97
N PHE A 436 12.85 -4.76 -17.09
CA PHE A 436 11.50 -4.64 -17.61
C PHE A 436 10.45 -5.15 -16.61
N GLU A 437 10.68 -6.31 -15.98
CA GLU A 437 9.74 -6.89 -15.03
C GLU A 437 9.54 -6.00 -13.79
N TRP A 438 10.62 -5.44 -13.23
CA TRP A 438 10.55 -4.48 -12.12
C TRP A 438 9.91 -3.15 -12.51
N TYR A 439 10.29 -2.58 -13.66
CA TYR A 439 9.66 -1.36 -14.17
C TYR A 439 8.19 -1.58 -14.49
N GLN A 440 7.81 -2.74 -15.03
CA GLN A 440 6.41 -3.06 -15.34
C GLN A 440 5.56 -3.22 -14.08
N LYS A 441 6.11 -3.82 -13.01
CA LYS A 441 5.47 -3.89 -11.69
C LYS A 441 5.19 -2.49 -11.13
N SER A 442 6.22 -1.65 -11.12
CA SER A 442 6.17 -0.24 -10.68
C SER A 442 5.20 0.62 -11.52
N ALA A 443 5.21 0.45 -12.84
CA ALA A 443 4.35 1.15 -13.79
C ALA A 443 2.87 0.73 -13.67
N ASN A 444 2.60 -0.54 -13.33
CA ASN A 444 1.23 -1.00 -13.05
C ASN A 444 0.62 -0.34 -11.81
N GLN A 445 1.46 0.15 -10.88
CA GLN A 445 1.03 0.97 -9.74
C GLN A 445 0.93 2.48 -10.09
N GLY A 446 1.12 2.86 -11.36
CA GLY A 446 1.03 4.24 -11.84
C GLY A 446 2.24 5.11 -11.53
N PHE A 447 3.43 4.56 -11.25
CA PHE A 447 4.62 5.41 -11.04
C PHE A 447 5.17 5.94 -12.37
N ALA A 448 4.92 7.23 -12.65
CA ALA A 448 5.23 7.91 -13.92
C ALA A 448 6.61 7.61 -14.52
N SER A 449 7.66 7.57 -13.68
CA SER A 449 9.04 7.33 -14.16
C SER A 449 9.23 5.91 -14.67
N SER A 450 8.52 4.93 -14.11
CA SER A 450 8.53 3.56 -14.61
C SER A 450 7.60 3.38 -15.80
N GLU A 451 6.45 4.07 -15.85
CA GLU A 451 5.61 4.09 -17.05
C GLU A 451 6.38 4.58 -18.27
N GLU A 452 7.12 5.68 -18.13
CA GLU A 452 8.02 6.21 -19.16
C GLU A 452 9.09 5.21 -19.57
N MET A 453 9.74 4.54 -18.60
CA MET A 453 10.78 3.56 -18.88
C MET A 453 10.23 2.27 -19.53
N VAL A 454 9.04 1.81 -19.16
CA VAL A 454 8.33 0.73 -19.86
C VAL A 454 8.07 1.16 -21.32
N GLY A 455 7.68 2.42 -21.55
CA GLY A 455 7.59 3.02 -22.88
C GLY A 455 8.92 3.00 -23.65
N ASP A 456 10.01 3.41 -23.02
CA ASP A 456 11.38 3.39 -23.60
C ASP A 456 11.81 1.96 -23.96
N MET A 457 11.51 0.97 -23.11
CA MET A 457 11.87 -0.44 -23.33
C MET A 457 11.06 -1.06 -24.46
N TYR A 458 9.75 -0.77 -24.55
CA TYR A 458 8.93 -1.14 -25.70
C TYR A 458 9.36 -0.42 -26.99
N TYR A 459 9.80 0.83 -26.92
CA TYR A 459 10.26 1.62 -28.07
C TYR A 459 11.62 1.16 -28.61
N SER A 460 12.54 0.81 -27.72
CA SER A 460 13.90 0.35 -28.06
C SER A 460 13.96 -1.14 -28.40
N GLY A 461 13.20 -1.98 -27.69
CA GLY A 461 13.36 -3.43 -27.69
C GLY A 461 14.42 -3.93 -26.70
N HIS A 462 14.73 -3.16 -25.65
CA HIS A 462 15.62 -3.61 -24.58
C HIS A 462 14.92 -4.63 -23.67
N GLY A 463 15.41 -5.87 -23.64
CA GLY A 463 14.90 -6.95 -22.77
C GLY A 463 13.59 -7.61 -23.21
N ILE A 464 12.88 -6.99 -24.15
CA ILE A 464 11.58 -7.40 -24.68
C ILE A 464 11.50 -7.13 -26.19
N LEU A 465 10.51 -7.73 -26.87
CA LEU A 465 10.23 -7.41 -28.27
C LEU A 465 9.76 -5.95 -28.41
N ARG A 466 10.34 -5.23 -29.39
CA ARG A 466 9.98 -3.85 -29.69
C ARG A 466 8.54 -3.76 -30.20
N ASP A 467 7.73 -2.93 -29.56
CA ASP A 467 6.32 -2.71 -29.86
C ASP A 467 6.02 -1.22 -29.72
N TYR A 468 5.89 -0.51 -30.85
CA TYR A 468 5.62 0.93 -30.83
C TYR A 468 4.20 1.27 -30.38
N SER A 469 3.23 0.35 -30.49
CA SER A 469 1.86 0.62 -30.05
C SER A 469 1.77 0.55 -28.52
N LYS A 470 2.40 -0.45 -27.90
CA LYS A 470 2.56 -0.47 -26.43
C LYS A 470 3.43 0.66 -25.92
N ALA A 471 4.50 1.03 -26.64
CA ALA A 471 5.34 2.16 -26.22
C ALA A 471 4.53 3.46 -26.09
N ILE A 472 3.71 3.80 -27.09
CA ILE A 472 2.87 5.01 -26.99
C ILE A 472 1.77 4.89 -25.95
N GLU A 473 1.18 3.70 -25.72
CA GLU A 473 0.23 3.51 -24.60
C GLU A 473 0.86 3.87 -23.25
N TRP A 474 2.09 3.43 -22.98
CA TRP A 474 2.80 3.74 -21.74
C TRP A 474 3.27 5.20 -21.66
N TYR A 475 3.82 5.76 -22.74
CA TYR A 475 4.10 7.21 -22.79
C TYR A 475 2.83 8.05 -22.65
N MET A 476 1.66 7.57 -23.08
CA MET A 476 0.35 8.21 -22.91
C MET A 476 -0.27 8.01 -21.53
N LYS A 477 0.36 7.25 -20.63
CA LYS A 477 0.05 7.29 -19.19
C LYS A 477 0.96 8.30 -18.49
N ALA A 478 2.26 8.28 -18.80
CA ALA A 478 3.29 9.18 -18.27
C ALA A 478 3.10 10.65 -18.73
N ALA A 479 2.80 10.88 -20.01
CA ALA A 479 2.02 12.03 -20.46
C ALA A 479 0.56 11.78 -20.05
N LYS A 480 -0.16 12.80 -19.55
CA LYS A 480 -1.25 12.69 -18.53
C LYS A 480 -0.75 12.51 -17.09
N GLN A 481 0.47 12.04 -16.86
CA GLN A 481 1.18 12.30 -15.60
C GLN A 481 1.92 13.64 -15.55
N GLY A 482 1.79 14.45 -16.61
CA GLY A 482 2.51 15.71 -16.78
C GLY A 482 4.00 15.56 -17.09
N ARG A 483 4.52 14.34 -17.30
CA ARG A 483 5.93 14.13 -17.68
C ARG A 483 6.23 14.77 -19.03
N ASP A 484 7.02 15.84 -19.04
CA ASP A 484 7.38 16.62 -20.22
C ASP A 484 8.19 15.80 -21.25
N THR A 485 9.08 14.92 -20.77
CA THR A 485 9.82 13.94 -21.57
C THR A 485 8.88 12.97 -22.30
N SER A 486 7.92 12.39 -21.58
CA SER A 486 6.91 11.51 -22.16
C SER A 486 5.96 12.24 -23.12
N GLN A 487 5.54 13.47 -22.79
CA GLN A 487 4.77 14.32 -23.71
C GLN A 487 5.54 14.56 -25.01
N ASN A 488 6.83 14.90 -24.94
CA ASN A 488 7.69 15.00 -26.11
C ASN A 488 7.80 13.67 -26.88
N MET A 489 7.86 12.52 -26.20
CA MET A 489 7.90 11.21 -26.86
C MET A 489 6.60 10.86 -27.57
N VAL A 490 5.43 11.13 -26.97
CA VAL A 490 4.13 11.03 -27.65
C VAL A 490 4.10 11.92 -28.89
N GLY A 491 4.54 13.18 -28.77
CA GLY A 491 4.69 14.09 -29.92
C GLY A 491 5.61 13.56 -31.01
N CYS A 492 6.73 12.93 -30.63
CA CYS A 492 7.64 12.24 -31.56
C CYS A 492 6.96 11.06 -32.27
N MET A 493 6.11 10.30 -31.59
CA MET A 493 5.44 9.13 -32.17
C MET A 493 4.35 9.53 -33.16
N TYR A 494 3.54 10.54 -32.86
CA TYR A 494 2.61 11.14 -33.83
C TYR A 494 3.33 11.81 -35.02
N HIS A 495 4.42 12.54 -34.78
CA HIS A 495 5.19 13.22 -35.84
C HIS A 495 5.73 12.22 -36.90
N HIS A 496 6.17 11.03 -36.46
CA HIS A 496 6.79 10.03 -37.32
C HIS A 496 5.88 8.87 -37.71
N GLY A 497 4.66 8.77 -37.14
CA GLY A 497 3.75 7.63 -37.38
C GLY A 497 4.27 6.32 -36.78
N LYS A 498 4.87 6.35 -35.59
CA LYS A 498 5.35 5.15 -34.89
C LYS A 498 4.27 4.67 -33.93
N GLY A 499 3.74 3.46 -34.12
CA GLY A 499 2.71 2.86 -33.24
C GLY A 499 1.30 3.46 -33.37
N VAL A 500 1.18 4.63 -33.99
CA VAL A 500 -0.05 5.35 -34.33
C VAL A 500 0.02 5.93 -35.75
N PRO A 501 -1.12 6.25 -36.38
CA PRO A 501 -1.15 7.07 -37.58
C PRO A 501 -0.39 8.39 -37.39
N LYS A 502 0.25 8.84 -38.47
CA LYS A 502 1.04 10.06 -38.46
C LYS A 502 0.14 11.29 -38.41
N ASP A 503 0.26 12.10 -37.36
CA ASP A 503 -0.51 13.32 -37.15
C ASP A 503 0.42 14.47 -36.76
N HIS A 504 0.40 15.56 -37.54
CA HIS A 504 1.22 16.75 -37.27
C HIS A 504 0.56 17.74 -36.32
N SER A 505 -0.77 17.73 -36.20
CA SER A 505 -1.52 18.57 -35.27
C SER A 505 -1.36 18.05 -33.85
N LEU A 506 -1.64 16.77 -33.62
CA LEU A 506 -1.45 16.13 -32.31
C LEU A 506 0.01 16.16 -31.87
N ALA A 507 0.95 15.96 -32.80
CA ALA A 507 2.38 16.12 -32.50
C ALA A 507 2.70 17.53 -31.98
N MET A 508 2.16 18.57 -32.62
CA MET A 508 2.35 19.96 -32.21
C MET A 508 1.77 20.25 -30.82
N GLU A 509 0.60 19.72 -30.51
CA GLU A 509 -0.06 19.85 -29.20
C GLU A 509 0.79 19.22 -28.09
N TRP A 510 1.26 17.98 -28.29
CA TRP A 510 2.12 17.29 -27.33
C TRP A 510 3.50 17.95 -27.17
N TYR A 511 4.10 18.48 -28.24
CA TYR A 511 5.30 19.30 -28.12
C TYR A 511 5.05 20.62 -27.38
N SER A 512 3.91 21.29 -27.58
CA SER A 512 3.59 22.53 -26.85
C SER A 512 3.50 22.27 -25.34
N MET A 513 2.73 21.25 -24.92
CA MET A 513 2.59 20.90 -23.50
C MET A 513 3.95 20.62 -22.84
N ALA A 514 4.86 19.91 -23.51
CA ALA A 514 6.21 19.68 -23.01
C ALA A 514 7.08 20.96 -23.02
N ALA A 515 6.97 21.77 -24.08
CA ALA A 515 7.72 23.01 -24.24
C ALA A 515 7.33 24.08 -23.21
N ASP A 516 6.04 24.17 -22.86
CA ASP A 516 5.50 25.07 -21.84
C ASP A 516 6.00 24.71 -20.43
N GLN A 517 6.27 23.42 -20.18
CA GLN A 517 6.99 22.93 -18.98
C GLN A 517 8.51 23.14 -19.03
N GLY A 518 9.04 23.64 -20.15
CA GLY A 518 10.46 23.96 -20.31
C GLY A 518 11.22 23.07 -21.29
N ASN A 519 10.67 21.92 -21.70
CA ASN A 519 11.40 20.87 -22.42
C ASN A 519 12.08 21.37 -23.71
N VAL A 520 13.41 21.30 -23.75
CA VAL A 520 14.23 21.84 -24.86
C VAL A 520 14.12 20.98 -26.11
N LEU A 521 13.97 19.66 -25.96
CA LEU A 521 13.79 18.75 -27.10
C LEU A 521 12.43 18.98 -27.76
N ALA A 522 11.38 19.16 -26.97
CA ALA A 522 10.05 19.51 -27.45
C ALA A 522 10.05 20.82 -28.25
N LYS A 523 10.64 21.89 -27.71
CA LYS A 523 10.83 23.18 -28.42
C LYS A 523 11.54 22.98 -29.77
N THR A 524 12.64 22.23 -29.76
CA THR A 524 13.42 21.92 -30.97
C THR A 524 12.62 21.11 -32.00
N ASN A 525 11.81 20.15 -31.55
CA ASN A 525 10.98 19.31 -32.41
C ASN A 525 9.78 20.09 -32.98
N MET A 526 9.20 20.99 -32.17
CA MET A 526 8.16 21.94 -32.55
C MET A 526 8.64 22.84 -33.70
N GLU A 527 9.78 23.52 -33.54
CA GLU A 527 10.36 24.37 -34.60
C GLU A 527 10.67 23.60 -35.89
N LYS A 528 11.20 22.37 -35.78
CA LYS A 528 11.47 21.52 -36.96
C LYS A 528 10.18 21.17 -37.69
N LEU A 529 9.09 20.94 -36.96
CA LEU A 529 7.78 20.63 -37.53
C LEU A 529 7.15 21.87 -38.17
N GLU A 530 7.17 23.04 -37.52
CA GLU A 530 6.69 24.32 -38.07
C GLU A 530 7.39 24.67 -39.40
N ARG A 531 8.73 24.53 -39.45
CA ARG A 531 9.52 24.75 -40.68
C ARG A 531 9.10 23.78 -41.80
N LYS A 532 8.78 22.53 -41.46
CA LYS A 532 8.41 21.48 -42.42
C LYS A 532 7.00 21.64 -42.99
N THR A 533 6.11 22.34 -42.28
CA THR A 533 4.72 22.56 -42.71
C THR A 533 4.42 24.02 -43.08
N ASN A 534 5.46 24.80 -43.41
CA ASN A 534 5.35 26.21 -43.81
C ASN A 534 4.56 27.09 -42.81
N GLY A 535 4.71 26.84 -41.49
CA GLY A 535 4.13 27.66 -40.44
C GLY A 535 2.62 27.52 -40.22
N THR A 536 1.94 26.55 -40.85
CA THR A 536 0.47 26.35 -40.75
C THR A 536 -0.10 26.28 -39.33
N PHE A 537 0.71 25.89 -38.33
CA PHE A 537 0.27 25.68 -36.96
C PHE A 537 0.50 26.87 -36.01
N SER A 538 1.16 27.95 -36.46
CA SER A 538 1.41 29.12 -35.60
C SER A 538 0.13 29.77 -35.04
N THR A 539 -0.98 29.60 -35.75
CA THR A 539 -2.31 30.10 -35.36
C THR A 539 -3.01 29.21 -34.32
N ALA A 540 -2.71 27.91 -34.26
CA ALA A 540 -3.30 26.98 -33.30
C ALA A 540 -2.85 27.29 -31.85
N ARG A 541 -1.62 27.80 -31.70
CA ARG A 541 -0.97 28.21 -30.45
C ARG A 541 -1.80 29.15 -29.56
N LYS A 542 -2.78 29.87 -30.10
CA LYS A 542 -3.65 30.80 -29.34
C LYS A 542 -4.97 30.22 -28.85
N LYS A 543 -5.42 29.05 -29.33
CA LYS A 543 -6.81 28.59 -29.11
C LYS A 543 -7.03 27.68 -27.90
N PHE A 544 -6.00 27.04 -27.37
CA PHE A 544 -6.16 25.92 -26.41
C PHE A 544 -5.59 26.14 -25.01
N GLY A 545 -4.93 27.26 -24.74
CA GLY A 545 -4.46 27.64 -23.38
C GLY A 545 -5.57 27.90 -22.34
N SER A 546 -6.83 27.63 -22.69
CA SER A 546 -8.03 27.76 -21.86
C SER A 546 -8.75 26.44 -21.56
N LEU A 547 -8.28 25.30 -22.08
CA LEU A 547 -9.00 24.02 -21.99
C LEU A 547 -8.48 23.03 -20.93
N PHE A 548 -7.38 23.38 -20.25
CA PHE A 548 -6.81 22.61 -19.13
C PHE A 548 -6.36 23.55 -17.99
N LYS A 549 -7.22 24.52 -17.63
CA LYS A 549 -7.13 25.31 -16.39
C LYS A 549 -8.24 24.91 -15.43
#